data_AF-A0A9P6XDZ5-F1
#
_entry.id   AF-A0A9P6XDZ5-F1
#
_cell.length_a   1.000
_cell.length_b   1.000
_cell.length_c   1.000
_cell.angle_alpha   90.00
_cell.angle_beta   90.00
_cell.angle_gamma   90.00
#
_symmetry.space_group_name_H-M   'P 1'
#
loop_
_entity.id
_entity.type
_entity.pdbx_description
1 polymer ?
#
loop_
_entity_poly.entity_id
_entity_poly.type
_entity_poly.pdbx_seq_one_letter_code
_entity_poly.pdbx_strand_id
1 'polypeptide(L)'
;MLVVSRHQEDSLQTSTYFKNCLIPIFYILFEVPYAESQPMVPPHSQAIHALMQYPYETILSVWRSQIEWLDSLYKNLEEETDVVANTFMDMLDKSVHALIPSGNPDEDGHMDHQQIDATLSPLLLVIRTLAEGSLPLRERWAVRMLPSEEDRLQPVNQGHSLSAYLIKLMTSTMLPQTQAAVCETYFILCDEDANNFTKQVGYGNAIGYLVNKGIPVELPNDEQQQADENINPITGQYISAEDAGPSLADMTDEEKEREAEKLFVLFERLKKTGVVDVENPITKAKREGKFEHIQDNDHDSDSD
;
A
#
# COMPACT_ATOMS: atom_id res chain seq x y z
N MET A 1 -21.04 9.85 21.36
CA MET A 1 -21.61 10.57 20.20
C MET A 1 -21.54 12.09 20.29
N LEU A 2 -21.81 12.75 21.42
CA LEU A 2 -21.81 14.23 21.51
C LEU A 2 -20.43 14.93 21.54
N VAL A 3 -19.34 14.21 21.79
CA VAL A 3 -17.98 14.79 21.91
C VAL A 3 -17.27 14.88 20.54
N VAL A 4 -17.62 14.01 19.60
CA VAL A 4 -17.03 13.99 18.24
C VAL A 4 -17.53 15.16 17.40
N SER A 5 -18.81 15.51 17.54
CA SER A 5 -19.44 16.60 16.78
C SER A 5 -18.90 17.99 17.12
N ARG A 6 -18.53 18.24 18.39
CA ARG A 6 -17.94 19.55 18.78
C ARG A 6 -16.55 19.78 18.20
N HIS A 7 -15.72 18.74 18.10
CA HIS A 7 -14.39 18.87 17.51
C HIS A 7 -14.43 19.09 16.00
N GLN A 8 -15.42 18.53 15.30
CA GLN A 8 -15.63 18.78 13.87
C GLN A 8 -16.17 20.19 13.57
N GLU A 9 -17.02 20.75 14.42
CA GLU A 9 -17.52 22.12 14.27
C GLU A 9 -16.40 23.16 14.47
N ASP A 10 -15.53 22.96 15.47
CA ASP A 10 -14.40 23.86 15.74
C ASP A 10 -13.31 23.80 14.64
N SER A 11 -13.06 22.61 14.07
CA SER A 11 -12.07 22.46 12.99
C SER A 11 -12.52 23.11 11.69
N LEU A 12 -13.81 23.00 11.33
CA LEU A 12 -14.39 23.64 10.15
C LEU A 12 -14.41 25.17 10.28
N GLN A 13 -14.67 25.70 11.48
CA GLN A 13 -14.57 27.13 11.74
C GLN A 13 -13.14 27.62 11.61
N THR A 14 -12.18 26.89 12.20
CA THR A 14 -10.75 27.24 12.14
C THR A 14 -10.22 27.23 10.70
N SER A 15 -10.55 26.21 9.91
CA SER A 15 -10.14 26.14 8.50
C SER A 15 -10.70 27.31 7.70
N THR A 16 -11.92 27.76 8.01
CA THR A 16 -12.55 28.91 7.36
C THR A 16 -11.83 30.23 7.69
N TYR A 17 -11.36 30.41 8.92
CA TYR A 17 -10.61 31.60 9.33
C TYR A 17 -9.25 31.71 8.62
N PHE A 18 -8.54 30.58 8.49
CA PHE A 18 -7.20 30.55 7.91
C PHE A 18 -7.17 30.21 6.42
N LYS A 19 -8.33 30.08 5.76
CA LYS A 19 -8.42 29.67 4.34
C LYS A 19 -7.55 30.52 3.39
N ASN A 20 -7.33 31.81 3.69
CA ASN A 20 -6.50 32.68 2.86
C ASN A 20 -5.00 32.29 2.90
N CYS A 21 -4.57 31.50 3.89
CA CYS A 21 -3.22 30.93 3.93
C CYS A 21 -3.02 29.85 2.86
N LEU A 22 -4.08 29.29 2.28
CA LEU A 22 -3.98 28.34 1.17
C LEU A 22 -3.43 28.97 -0.11
N ILE A 23 -3.63 30.28 -0.32
CA ILE A 23 -3.16 30.98 -1.52
C ILE A 23 -1.64 30.83 -1.69
N PRO A 24 -0.79 31.30 -0.75
CA PRO A 24 0.66 31.12 -0.87
C PRO A 24 1.10 29.66 -0.88
N ILE A 25 0.35 28.75 -0.25
CA ILE A 25 0.60 27.30 -0.31
C ILE A 25 0.46 26.80 -1.75
N PHE A 26 -0.58 27.21 -2.47
CA PHE A 26 -0.78 26.83 -3.87
C PHE A 26 0.34 27.36 -4.77
N TYR A 27 0.77 28.62 -4.60
CA TYR A 27 1.92 29.16 -5.33
C TYR A 27 3.19 28.33 -5.10
N ILE A 28 3.47 27.91 -3.86
CA ILE A 28 4.63 27.05 -3.57
C ILE A 28 4.52 25.70 -4.29
N LEU A 29 3.34 25.08 -4.27
CA LEU A 29 3.15 23.73 -4.82
C LEU A 29 3.12 23.70 -6.36
N PHE A 30 2.58 24.74 -7.01
CA PHE A 30 2.30 24.71 -8.44
C PHE A 30 3.19 25.63 -9.29
N GLU A 31 3.84 26.64 -8.69
CA GLU A 31 4.66 27.60 -9.44
C GLU A 31 6.15 27.50 -9.08
N VAL A 32 6.48 27.20 -7.82
CA VAL A 32 7.88 27.09 -7.39
C VAL A 32 8.44 25.71 -7.76
N PRO A 33 9.53 25.63 -8.55
CA PRO A 33 10.16 24.35 -8.87
C PRO A 33 10.73 23.70 -7.61
N TYR A 34 10.49 22.40 -7.45
CA TYR A 34 11.06 21.62 -6.37
C TYR A 34 12.48 21.13 -6.71
N ALA A 35 13.25 20.73 -5.71
CA ALA A 35 14.59 20.18 -5.90
C ALA A 35 14.53 18.85 -6.68
N GLU A 36 15.29 18.74 -7.78
CA GLU A 36 15.17 17.62 -8.73
C GLU A 36 15.49 16.23 -8.12
N SER A 37 16.22 16.17 -7.00
CA SER A 37 16.58 14.93 -6.33
C SER A 37 15.64 14.50 -5.20
N GLN A 38 14.90 15.43 -4.58
CA GLN A 38 14.00 15.14 -3.46
C GLN A 38 13.04 16.32 -3.29
N PRO A 39 11.79 16.22 -3.77
CA PRO A 39 10.89 17.37 -3.81
C PRO A 39 10.28 17.69 -2.44
N MET A 40 10.23 16.73 -1.52
CA MET A 40 9.71 16.92 -0.16
C MET A 40 10.77 17.52 0.81
N VAL A 41 11.28 18.69 0.45
CA VAL A 41 12.12 19.55 1.31
C VAL A 41 11.49 20.93 1.43
N PRO A 42 11.87 21.78 2.41
CA PRO A 42 11.35 23.14 2.47
C PRO A 42 11.68 23.92 1.17
N PRO A 43 10.74 24.72 0.64
CA PRO A 43 9.44 25.09 1.22
C PRO A 43 8.30 24.09 0.97
N HIS A 44 8.44 23.17 0.02
CA HIS A 44 7.38 22.26 -0.42
C HIS A 44 6.88 21.33 0.68
N SER A 45 7.77 20.75 1.49
CA SER A 45 7.35 19.91 2.62
C SER A 45 6.45 20.67 3.61
N GLN A 46 6.78 21.92 3.90
CA GLN A 46 5.98 22.78 4.78
C GLN A 46 4.63 23.13 4.16
N ALA A 47 4.59 23.36 2.84
CA ALA A 47 3.35 23.60 2.12
C ALA A 47 2.42 22.38 2.17
N ILE A 48 2.94 21.16 2.02
CA ILE A 48 2.17 19.92 2.18
C ILE A 48 1.66 19.75 3.61
N HIS A 49 2.52 19.92 4.63
CA HIS A 49 2.10 19.85 6.03
C HIS A 49 0.98 20.83 6.36
N ALA A 50 1.05 22.05 5.81
CA ALA A 50 0.01 23.05 6.00
C ALA A 50 -1.28 22.68 5.25
N LEU A 51 -1.18 22.21 3.99
CA LEU A 51 -2.32 21.80 3.17
C LEU A 51 -3.11 20.65 3.81
N MET A 52 -2.41 19.68 4.42
CA MET A 52 -3.00 18.54 5.13
C MET A 52 -3.99 18.95 6.23
N GLN A 53 -3.87 20.16 6.79
CA GLN A 53 -4.74 20.63 7.87
C GLN A 53 -6.09 21.18 7.40
N TYR A 54 -6.31 21.29 6.09
CA TYR A 54 -7.54 21.84 5.53
C TYR A 54 -8.44 20.73 4.97
N PRO A 55 -9.75 20.78 5.24
CA PRO A 55 -10.70 19.86 4.61
C PRO A 55 -10.83 20.19 3.12
N TYR A 56 -11.14 19.17 2.32
CA TYR A 56 -11.29 19.28 0.86
C TYR A 56 -12.19 20.45 0.44
N GLU A 57 -13.35 20.64 1.07
CA GLU A 57 -14.27 21.73 0.74
C GLU A 57 -13.65 23.12 0.88
N THR A 58 -12.79 23.32 1.89
CA THR A 58 -12.07 24.58 2.07
C THR A 58 -10.98 24.75 1.01
N ILE A 59 -10.25 23.68 0.71
CA ILE A 59 -9.22 23.67 -0.35
C ILE A 59 -9.85 24.03 -1.69
N LEU A 60 -10.93 23.33 -2.08
CA LEU A 60 -11.64 23.53 -3.34
C LEU A 60 -12.23 24.93 -3.44
N SER A 61 -12.84 25.44 -2.35
CA SER A 61 -13.41 26.79 -2.31
C SER A 61 -12.35 27.87 -2.56
N VAL A 62 -11.17 27.75 -1.96
CA VAL A 62 -10.10 28.74 -2.17
C VAL A 62 -9.48 28.55 -3.53
N TRP A 63 -9.19 27.32 -3.95
CA TRP A 63 -8.66 27.00 -5.27
C TRP A 63 -9.48 27.66 -6.38
N ARG A 64 -10.79 27.39 -6.44
CA ARG A 64 -11.71 27.95 -7.44
C ARG A 64 -11.88 29.47 -7.38
N SER A 65 -11.49 30.11 -6.28
CA SER A 65 -11.51 31.58 -6.18
C SER A 65 -10.31 32.26 -6.87
N GLN A 66 -9.25 31.51 -7.20
CA GLN A 66 -8.02 32.03 -7.79
C GLN A 66 -8.06 32.07 -9.32
N ILE A 67 -9.17 32.52 -9.91
CA ILE A 67 -9.46 32.40 -11.36
C ILE A 67 -8.31 32.94 -12.24
N GLU A 68 -7.86 34.17 -11.98
CA GLU A 68 -6.81 34.82 -12.79
C GLU A 68 -5.47 34.07 -12.77
N TRP A 69 -5.13 33.46 -11.63
CA TRP A 69 -3.90 32.67 -11.49
C TRP A 69 -4.07 31.29 -12.13
N LEU A 70 -5.22 30.64 -11.95
CA LEU A 70 -5.52 29.33 -12.54
C LEU A 70 -5.53 29.36 -14.07
N ASP A 71 -5.99 30.45 -14.68
CA ASP A 71 -5.94 30.67 -16.13
C ASP A 71 -4.50 30.64 -16.71
N SER A 72 -3.49 30.86 -15.86
CA SER A 72 -2.07 30.73 -16.25
C SER A 72 -1.55 29.29 -16.18
N LEU A 73 -2.18 28.42 -15.39
CA LEU A 73 -1.76 27.04 -15.17
C LEU A 73 -2.42 26.06 -16.14
N TYR A 74 -3.70 26.28 -16.49
CA TYR A 74 -4.46 25.39 -17.37
C TYR A 74 -5.56 26.14 -18.13
N LYS A 75 -6.01 25.56 -19.25
CA LYS A 75 -7.01 26.17 -20.14
C LYS A 75 -8.42 25.61 -19.97
N ASN A 76 -8.56 24.42 -19.38
CA ASN A 76 -9.84 23.74 -19.18
C ASN A 76 -9.82 22.82 -17.94
N LEU A 77 -10.99 22.30 -17.55
CA LEU A 77 -11.17 21.48 -16.33
C LEU A 77 -10.50 20.10 -16.39
N GLU A 78 -10.34 19.52 -17.58
CA GLU A 78 -9.62 18.25 -17.74
C GLU A 78 -8.12 18.47 -17.46
N GLU A 79 -7.57 19.55 -18.01
CA GLU A 79 -6.21 19.99 -17.74
C GLU A 79 -5.99 20.34 -16.25
N GLU A 80 -6.98 20.92 -15.57
CA GLU A 80 -6.91 21.16 -14.11
C GLU A 80 -6.64 19.86 -13.34
N THR A 81 -7.44 18.83 -13.63
CA THR A 81 -7.35 17.53 -12.94
C THR A 81 -5.99 16.90 -13.22
N ASP A 82 -5.52 16.95 -14.47
CA ASP A 82 -4.23 16.38 -14.86
C ASP A 82 -3.05 17.14 -14.24
N VAL A 83 -3.10 18.47 -14.19
CA VAL A 83 -2.06 19.29 -13.54
C VAL A 83 -1.97 18.95 -12.06
N VAL A 84 -3.10 18.97 -11.34
CA VAL A 84 -3.14 18.63 -9.91
C VAL A 84 -2.65 17.21 -9.69
N ALA A 85 -3.18 16.23 -10.42
CA ALA A 85 -2.80 14.83 -10.25
C ALA A 85 -1.30 14.61 -10.49
N ASN A 86 -0.74 15.16 -11.57
CA ASN A 86 0.67 15.00 -11.91
C ASN A 86 1.60 15.71 -10.93
N THR A 87 1.26 16.90 -10.44
CA THR A 87 2.08 17.60 -9.44
C THR A 87 2.29 16.76 -8.18
N PHE A 88 1.21 16.20 -7.62
CA PHE A 88 1.32 15.36 -6.42
C PHE A 88 1.95 14.00 -6.71
N MET A 89 1.66 13.39 -7.86
CA MET A 89 2.27 12.10 -8.23
C MET A 89 3.77 12.22 -8.45
N ASP A 90 4.24 13.23 -9.18
CA ASP A 90 5.66 13.44 -9.41
C ASP A 90 6.41 13.72 -8.10
N MET A 91 5.76 14.46 -7.20
CA MET A 91 6.29 14.73 -5.86
C MET A 91 6.42 13.45 -5.03
N LEU A 92 5.39 12.61 -5.06
CA LEU A 92 5.37 11.33 -4.35
C LEU A 92 6.41 10.37 -4.92
N ASP A 93 6.40 10.17 -6.24
CA ASP A 93 7.27 9.24 -6.94
C ASP A 93 8.75 9.55 -6.68
N LYS A 94 9.15 10.80 -6.90
CA LYS A 94 10.53 11.23 -6.66
C LYS A 94 10.91 11.15 -5.18
N SER A 95 9.99 11.46 -4.26
CA SER A 95 10.28 11.40 -2.82
C SER A 95 10.45 9.97 -2.33
N VAL A 96 9.57 9.06 -2.76
CA VAL A 96 9.63 7.64 -2.38
C VAL A 96 10.95 7.02 -2.89
N HIS A 97 11.30 7.25 -4.15
CA HIS A 97 12.55 6.72 -4.72
C HIS A 97 13.81 7.35 -4.11
N ALA A 98 13.77 8.63 -3.72
CA ALA A 98 14.90 9.29 -3.08
C ALA A 98 15.09 8.85 -1.62
N LEU A 99 13.99 8.71 -0.88
CA LEU A 99 14.00 8.39 0.55
C LEU A 99 14.14 6.90 0.82
N ILE A 100 13.66 6.04 -0.08
CA ILE A 100 13.67 4.58 0.07
C ILE A 100 14.19 3.95 -1.22
N PRO A 101 15.48 4.10 -1.57
CA PRO A 101 15.99 3.67 -2.87
C PRO A 101 15.83 2.16 -3.13
N SER A 102 15.94 1.33 -2.10
CA SER A 102 15.74 -0.12 -2.19
C SER A 102 14.27 -0.52 -2.40
N GLY A 103 13.34 0.37 -2.05
CA GLY A 103 11.90 0.10 -1.94
C GLY A 103 11.52 -0.74 -0.73
N ASN A 104 12.46 -1.17 0.12
CA ASN A 104 12.19 -1.90 1.35
C ASN A 104 12.81 -1.19 2.57
N PRO A 105 12.03 -0.37 3.30
CA PRO A 105 12.54 0.35 4.46
C PRO A 105 12.96 -0.56 5.63
N ASP A 106 12.47 -1.80 5.66
CA ASP A 106 12.76 -2.77 6.72
C ASP A 106 14.12 -3.48 6.50
N GLU A 107 14.68 -3.42 5.28
CA GLU A 107 16.02 -3.93 4.95
C GLU A 107 17.12 -2.85 5.09
N ASP A 108 16.76 -1.58 4.93
CA ASP A 108 17.71 -0.47 4.98
C ASP A 108 17.98 -0.02 6.43
N GLY A 109 18.87 -0.74 7.13
CA GLY A 109 19.18 -0.51 8.55
C GLY A 109 19.86 0.82 8.94
N HIS A 110 20.10 1.73 7.99
CA HIS A 110 20.76 3.03 8.23
C HIS A 110 19.88 4.25 7.97
N MET A 111 18.59 4.06 7.67
CA MET A 111 17.69 5.17 7.38
C MET A 111 17.14 5.83 8.63
N ASP A 112 16.89 7.15 8.55
CA ASP A 112 16.12 7.86 9.56
C ASP A 112 14.62 7.64 9.29
N HIS A 113 14.10 6.51 9.77
CA HIS A 113 12.71 6.10 9.55
C HIS A 113 11.71 7.14 10.07
N GLN A 114 12.01 7.82 11.18
CA GLN A 114 11.13 8.87 11.72
C GLN A 114 11.04 10.07 10.78
N GLN A 115 12.17 10.49 10.21
CA GLN A 115 12.19 11.57 9.23
C GLN A 115 11.47 11.19 7.94
N ILE A 116 11.62 9.95 7.48
CA ILE A 116 10.89 9.45 6.29
C ILE A 116 9.38 9.47 6.54
N ASP A 117 8.93 8.97 7.69
CA ASP A 117 7.51 8.99 8.08
C ASP A 117 6.95 10.41 8.12
N ALA A 118 7.66 11.33 8.78
CA ALA A 118 7.28 12.73 8.85
C ALA A 118 7.26 13.42 7.47
N THR A 119 7.96 12.87 6.49
CA THR A 119 8.05 13.42 5.13
C THR A 119 6.98 12.85 4.21
N LEU A 120 6.79 11.53 4.16
CA LEU A 120 5.89 10.87 3.20
C LEU A 120 4.44 10.84 3.66
N SER A 121 4.18 10.59 4.95
CA SER A 121 2.82 10.45 5.48
C SER A 121 1.94 11.68 5.18
N PRO A 122 2.39 12.94 5.38
CA PRO A 122 1.57 14.11 5.06
C PRO A 122 1.19 14.24 3.59
N LEU A 123 2.10 13.89 2.68
CA LEU A 123 1.85 13.94 1.23
C LEU A 123 0.77 12.93 0.84
N LEU A 124 0.89 11.70 1.34
CA LEU A 124 -0.12 10.64 1.13
C LEU A 124 -1.48 11.04 1.70
N LEU A 125 -1.53 11.64 2.90
CA LEU A 125 -2.78 12.09 3.51
C LEU A 125 -3.43 13.25 2.75
N VAL A 126 -2.65 14.14 2.12
CA VAL A 126 -3.18 15.15 1.20
C VAL A 126 -3.79 14.48 -0.04
N ILE A 127 -3.08 13.54 -0.68
CA ILE A 127 -3.58 12.77 -1.82
C ILE A 127 -4.88 12.04 -1.45
N ARG A 128 -4.90 11.35 -0.31
CA ARG A 128 -6.08 10.69 0.27
C ARG A 128 -7.27 11.65 0.41
N THR A 129 -7.05 12.84 0.98
CA THR A 129 -8.10 13.85 1.19
C THR A 129 -8.66 14.39 -0.13
N LEU A 130 -7.78 14.65 -1.10
CA LEU A 130 -8.18 15.12 -2.42
C LEU A 130 -8.90 14.03 -3.24
N ALA A 131 -8.50 12.76 -3.10
CA ALA A 131 -9.10 11.62 -3.77
C ALA A 131 -10.50 11.31 -3.21
N GLU A 132 -10.68 11.47 -1.91
CA GLU A 132 -11.98 11.34 -1.27
C GLU A 132 -12.97 12.39 -1.79
N GLY A 133 -12.52 13.65 -1.92
CA GLY A 133 -13.37 14.77 -2.34
C GLY A 133 -13.58 14.94 -3.85
N SER A 134 -12.71 14.37 -4.69
CA SER A 134 -12.75 14.54 -6.14
C SER A 134 -12.64 13.19 -6.86
N LEU A 135 -13.76 12.73 -7.44
CA LEU A 135 -13.80 11.51 -8.24
C LEU A 135 -12.83 11.56 -9.44
N PRO A 136 -12.74 12.66 -10.22
CA PRO A 136 -11.75 12.74 -11.30
C PRO A 136 -10.30 12.56 -10.83
N LEU A 137 -9.91 13.17 -9.70
CA LEU A 137 -8.57 12.98 -9.13
C LEU A 137 -8.35 11.55 -8.65
N ARG A 138 -9.37 10.95 -8.01
CA ARG A 138 -9.34 9.55 -7.58
C ARG A 138 -9.07 8.61 -8.76
N GLU A 139 -9.80 8.76 -9.85
CA GLU A 139 -9.62 7.94 -11.06
C GLU A 139 -8.21 8.12 -11.66
N ARG A 140 -7.70 9.36 -11.73
CA ARG A 140 -6.33 9.63 -12.22
C ARG A 140 -5.26 8.99 -11.35
N TRP A 141 -5.41 9.06 -10.02
CA TRP A 141 -4.45 8.46 -9.10
C TRP A 141 -4.57 6.94 -9.02
N ALA A 142 -5.78 6.38 -9.13
CA ALA A 142 -5.97 4.93 -9.22
C ALA A 142 -5.15 4.33 -10.38
N VAL A 143 -5.17 4.97 -11.56
CA VAL A 143 -4.37 4.54 -12.72
C VAL A 143 -2.85 4.60 -12.47
N ARG A 144 -2.37 5.53 -11.64
CA ARG A 144 -0.93 5.75 -11.41
C ARG A 144 -0.38 5.02 -10.19
N MET A 145 -1.22 4.75 -9.18
CA MET A 145 -0.82 4.17 -7.89
C MET A 145 -1.16 2.69 -7.78
N LEU A 146 -2.26 2.22 -8.37
CA LEU A 146 -2.63 0.81 -8.31
C LEU A 146 -1.79 -0.01 -9.31
N PRO A 147 -1.64 -1.34 -9.09
CA PRO A 147 -0.87 -2.20 -9.99
C PRO A 147 -1.40 -2.17 -11.42
N SER A 148 -0.50 -1.89 -12.35
CA SER A 148 -0.72 -2.03 -13.78
C SER A 148 -0.68 -3.51 -14.21
N GLU A 149 -1.07 -3.79 -15.45
CA GLU A 149 -0.94 -5.14 -16.02
C GLU A 149 0.52 -5.62 -16.02
N GLU A 150 1.50 -4.73 -16.19
CA GLU A 150 2.93 -5.08 -16.15
C GLU A 150 3.40 -5.46 -14.74
N ASP A 151 2.89 -4.76 -13.71
CA ASP A 151 3.22 -5.05 -12.31
C ASP A 151 2.76 -6.45 -11.87
N ARG A 152 1.74 -7.00 -12.53
CA ARG A 152 1.17 -8.33 -12.24
C ARG A 152 1.97 -9.49 -12.84
N LEU A 153 3.05 -9.24 -13.59
CA LEU A 153 3.95 -10.29 -14.06
C LEU A 153 4.80 -10.93 -12.94
N GLN A 154 4.70 -10.39 -11.73
CA GLN A 154 5.30 -10.89 -10.49
C GLN A 154 4.38 -10.48 -9.33
N PRO A 155 4.64 -10.90 -8.08
CA PRO A 155 3.85 -10.44 -6.93
C PRO A 155 3.81 -8.91 -6.91
N VAL A 156 2.65 -8.29 -6.71
CA VAL A 156 2.49 -6.83 -6.92
C VAL A 156 3.26 -5.98 -5.91
N ASN A 157 3.73 -6.59 -4.82
CA ASN A 157 4.66 -6.01 -3.87
C ASN A 157 6.13 -6.22 -4.26
N GLN A 158 6.43 -6.75 -5.45
CA GLN A 158 7.76 -6.95 -5.99
C GLN A 158 7.94 -6.08 -7.24
N GLY A 159 9.16 -5.63 -7.49
CA GLY A 159 9.48 -4.73 -8.61
C GLY A 159 9.90 -3.32 -8.19
N HIS A 160 9.98 -2.44 -9.20
CA HIS A 160 10.55 -1.09 -9.13
C HIS A 160 9.58 0.03 -9.54
N SER A 161 8.31 -0.29 -9.80
CA SER A 161 7.30 0.73 -10.02
C SER A 161 6.92 1.41 -8.71
N LEU A 162 6.35 2.61 -8.80
CA LEU A 162 5.80 3.30 -7.64
C LEU A 162 4.73 2.45 -6.94
N SER A 163 3.87 1.77 -7.72
CA SER A 163 2.85 0.87 -7.18
C SER A 163 3.47 -0.23 -6.31
N ALA A 164 4.52 -0.91 -6.82
CA ALA A 164 5.21 -1.94 -6.06
C ALA A 164 5.86 -1.39 -4.77
N TYR A 165 6.45 -0.20 -4.82
CA TYR A 165 7.03 0.45 -3.64
C TYR A 165 5.95 0.77 -2.60
N LEU A 166 4.84 1.38 -3.02
CA LEU A 166 3.73 1.72 -2.13
C LEU A 166 3.10 0.47 -1.50
N ILE A 167 2.92 -0.62 -2.26
CA ILE A 167 2.38 -1.88 -1.72
C ILE A 167 3.35 -2.50 -0.71
N LYS A 168 4.66 -2.45 -0.93
CA LYS A 168 5.64 -2.85 0.10
C LYS A 168 5.46 -2.02 1.37
N LEU A 169 5.30 -0.70 1.25
CA LEU A 169 5.10 0.20 2.39
C LEU A 169 3.85 -0.13 3.21
N MET A 170 2.81 -0.73 2.63
CA MET A 170 1.62 -1.20 3.37
C MET A 170 1.95 -2.25 4.44
N THR A 171 3.07 -2.95 4.30
CA THR A 171 3.51 -4.02 5.21
C THR A 171 4.76 -3.66 6.01
N SER A 172 5.29 -2.44 5.85
CA SER A 172 6.47 -1.98 6.60
C SER A 172 6.17 -1.86 8.09
N THR A 173 7.10 -2.37 8.90
CA THR A 173 7.07 -2.25 10.36
C THR A 173 7.86 -1.05 10.88
N MET A 174 8.77 -0.51 10.06
CA MET A 174 9.62 0.64 10.43
C MET A 174 8.96 2.00 10.16
N LEU A 175 7.97 2.07 9.26
CA LEU A 175 7.30 3.30 8.84
C LEU A 175 5.79 3.29 9.14
N PRO A 176 5.36 3.20 10.40
CA PRO A 176 3.94 3.02 10.75
C PRO A 176 3.04 4.17 10.28
N GLN A 177 3.52 5.42 10.22
CA GLN A 177 2.69 6.55 9.78
C GLN A 177 2.51 6.56 8.26
N THR A 178 3.56 6.24 7.53
CA THR A 178 3.50 6.09 6.07
C THR A 178 2.65 4.87 5.71
N GLN A 179 2.87 3.74 6.41
CA GLN A 179 2.12 2.51 6.22
C GLN A 179 0.61 2.74 6.38
N ALA A 180 0.18 3.42 7.45
CA ALA A 180 -1.21 3.78 7.65
C ALA A 180 -1.74 4.70 6.53
N ALA A 181 -0.98 5.72 6.14
CA ALA A 181 -1.37 6.68 5.11
C ALA A 181 -1.51 6.04 3.72
N VAL A 182 -0.60 5.13 3.34
CA VAL A 182 -0.71 4.37 2.09
C VAL A 182 -1.97 3.51 2.11
N CYS A 183 -2.20 2.74 3.17
CA CYS A 183 -3.37 1.88 3.27
C CYS A 183 -4.69 2.67 3.20
N GLU A 184 -4.78 3.81 3.89
CA GLU A 184 -5.96 4.68 3.84
C GLU A 184 -6.17 5.30 2.45
N THR A 185 -5.09 5.68 1.78
CA THR A 185 -5.15 6.19 0.40
C THR A 185 -5.66 5.11 -0.55
N TYR A 186 -5.06 3.91 -0.53
CA TYR A 186 -5.45 2.83 -1.42
C TYR A 186 -6.88 2.37 -1.17
N PHE A 187 -7.32 2.35 0.08
CA PHE A 187 -8.70 1.97 0.40
C PHE A 187 -9.70 2.94 -0.26
N ILE A 188 -9.42 4.25 -0.26
CA ILE A 188 -10.24 5.23 -1.00
C ILE A 188 -10.15 5.05 -2.51
N LEU A 189 -8.96 4.78 -3.05
CA LEU A 189 -8.79 4.51 -4.48
C LEU A 189 -9.56 3.25 -4.92
N CYS A 190 -9.83 2.34 -3.99
CA CYS A 190 -10.64 1.13 -4.20
C CYS A 190 -12.10 1.30 -3.75
N ASP A 191 -12.60 2.53 -3.69
CA ASP A 191 -13.97 2.88 -3.32
C ASP A 191 -14.42 2.41 -1.94
N GLU A 192 -13.47 2.29 -1.01
CA GLU A 192 -13.68 1.80 0.35
C GLU A 192 -14.33 0.40 0.38
N ASP A 193 -14.12 -0.38 -0.68
CA ASP A 193 -14.59 -1.75 -0.79
C ASP A 193 -13.44 -2.73 -0.53
N ALA A 194 -13.63 -3.59 0.46
CA ALA A 194 -12.60 -4.51 0.89
C ALA A 194 -12.27 -5.56 -0.18
N ASN A 195 -13.23 -5.96 -1.01
CA ASN A 195 -13.02 -6.95 -2.06
C ASN A 195 -12.27 -6.32 -3.24
N ASN A 196 -12.61 -5.10 -3.64
CA ASN A 196 -11.88 -4.36 -4.65
C ASN A 196 -10.44 -4.10 -4.18
N PHE A 197 -10.26 -3.69 -2.93
CA PHE A 197 -8.94 -3.47 -2.35
C PHE A 197 -8.08 -4.73 -2.37
N THR A 198 -8.59 -5.88 -1.90
CA THR A 198 -7.84 -7.15 -1.91
C THR A 198 -7.58 -7.66 -3.31
N LYS A 199 -8.50 -7.46 -4.27
CA LYS A 199 -8.28 -7.77 -5.69
C LYS A 199 -7.14 -6.95 -6.29
N GLN A 200 -7.03 -5.67 -5.93
CA GLN A 200 -6.01 -4.79 -6.47
C GLN A 200 -4.62 -5.12 -5.92
N VAL A 201 -4.47 -5.19 -4.60
CA VAL A 201 -3.15 -5.32 -3.95
C VAL A 201 -2.78 -6.73 -3.52
N GLY A 202 -3.70 -7.69 -3.63
CA GLY A 202 -3.56 -9.03 -3.05
C GLY A 202 -3.94 -9.08 -1.57
N TYR A 203 -4.68 -10.12 -1.18
CA TYR A 203 -5.13 -10.36 0.18
C TYR A 203 -3.99 -10.35 1.21
N GLY A 204 -2.83 -10.92 0.85
CA GLY A 204 -1.67 -10.99 1.75
C GLY A 204 -1.16 -9.62 2.18
N ASN A 205 -1.16 -8.64 1.27
CA ASN A 205 -0.73 -7.27 1.54
C ASN A 205 -1.82 -6.46 2.28
N ALA A 206 -3.09 -6.73 1.99
CA ALA A 206 -4.22 -5.97 2.52
C ALA A 206 -4.68 -6.39 3.93
N ILE A 207 -4.54 -7.68 4.27
CA ILE A 207 -5.23 -8.26 5.44
C ILE A 207 -4.85 -7.61 6.77
N GLY A 208 -3.58 -7.23 6.93
CA GLY A 208 -3.12 -6.57 8.15
C GLY A 208 -3.85 -5.25 8.42
N TYR A 209 -4.06 -4.44 7.38
CA TYR A 209 -4.82 -3.21 7.47
C TYR A 209 -6.31 -3.47 7.76
N LEU A 210 -6.93 -4.41 7.03
CA LEU A 210 -8.35 -4.72 7.14
C LEU A 210 -8.72 -5.22 8.55
N VAL A 211 -7.90 -6.14 9.11
CA VAL A 211 -8.07 -6.63 10.48
C VAL A 211 -7.91 -5.50 11.49
N ASN A 212 -6.88 -4.66 11.35
CA ASN A 212 -6.65 -3.52 12.24
C ASN A 212 -7.80 -2.50 12.21
N LYS A 213 -8.46 -2.32 11.06
CA LYS A 213 -9.64 -1.45 10.92
C LYS A 213 -10.96 -2.16 11.28
N GLY A 214 -10.94 -3.45 11.58
CA GLY A 214 -12.14 -4.24 11.89
C GLY A 214 -13.08 -4.44 10.70
N ILE A 215 -12.55 -4.37 9.48
CA ILE A 215 -13.31 -4.54 8.24
C ILE A 215 -13.38 -6.04 7.93
N PRO A 216 -14.58 -6.64 7.84
CA PRO A 216 -14.71 -8.05 7.53
C PRO A 216 -14.34 -8.32 6.08
N VAL A 217 -13.54 -9.35 5.85
CA VAL A 217 -13.15 -9.80 4.51
C VAL A 217 -13.34 -11.30 4.41
N GLU A 218 -13.87 -11.74 3.26
CA GLU A 218 -14.00 -13.16 2.96
C GLU A 218 -12.64 -13.73 2.61
N LEU A 219 -12.32 -14.91 3.16
CA LEU A 219 -11.12 -15.63 2.77
C LEU A 219 -11.21 -15.98 1.28
N PRO A 220 -10.14 -15.81 0.50
CA PRO A 220 -10.11 -16.28 -0.87
C PRO A 220 -10.42 -17.78 -0.91
N ASN A 221 -11.56 -18.14 -1.50
CA ASN A 221 -11.94 -19.54 -1.68
C ASN A 221 -11.49 -20.03 -3.07
N ASP A 222 -11.19 -21.33 -3.20
CA ASP A 222 -10.79 -21.95 -4.48
C ASP A 222 -11.83 -21.71 -5.61
N GLU A 223 -13.10 -21.48 -5.26
CA GLU A 223 -14.17 -21.14 -6.22
C GLU A 223 -14.07 -19.70 -6.76
N GLN A 224 -13.52 -18.75 -5.99
CA GLN A 224 -13.31 -17.36 -6.44
C GLN A 224 -12.12 -17.25 -7.40
N GLN A 225 -11.14 -18.16 -7.32
CA GLN A 225 -10.05 -18.28 -8.30
C GLN A 225 -10.56 -18.63 -9.70
N GLN A 226 -11.75 -19.24 -9.81
CA GLN A 226 -12.35 -19.61 -11.10
C GLN A 226 -13.18 -18.50 -11.76
N ALA A 227 -13.53 -17.44 -11.04
CA ALA A 227 -14.40 -16.38 -11.56
C ALA A 227 -13.64 -15.19 -12.19
N ASP A 228 -12.38 -14.98 -11.78
CA ASP A 228 -11.46 -13.94 -12.26
C ASP A 228 -10.14 -14.65 -12.65
N GLU A 229 -10.24 -15.51 -13.68
CA GLU A 229 -9.36 -16.68 -13.98
C GLU A 229 -7.85 -16.41 -14.11
N ASN A 230 -7.37 -15.17 -14.00
CA ASN A 230 -5.97 -14.87 -14.28
C ASN A 230 -5.18 -14.25 -13.13
N ILE A 231 -5.77 -13.81 -12.01
CA ILE A 231 -5.03 -13.13 -10.93
C ILE A 231 -5.04 -13.95 -9.63
N ASN A 232 -3.86 -14.18 -9.05
CA ASN A 232 -3.73 -14.80 -7.75
C ASN A 232 -4.29 -13.86 -6.65
N PRO A 233 -5.31 -14.29 -5.89
CA PRO A 233 -5.97 -13.43 -4.90
C PRO A 233 -5.10 -13.09 -3.69
N ILE A 234 -4.00 -13.82 -3.45
CA ILE A 234 -3.08 -13.60 -2.33
C ILE A 234 -2.01 -12.57 -2.71
N THR A 235 -1.34 -12.77 -3.85
CA THR A 235 -0.17 -11.98 -4.27
C THR A 235 -0.48 -10.90 -5.30
N GLY A 236 -1.68 -10.90 -5.90
CA GLY A 236 -2.08 -9.95 -6.94
C GLY A 236 -1.43 -10.16 -8.31
N GLN A 237 -0.52 -11.12 -8.46
CA GLN A 237 0.15 -11.45 -9.73
C GLN A 237 -0.73 -12.29 -10.65
N TYR A 238 -0.36 -12.41 -11.92
CA TYR A 238 -1.04 -13.34 -12.80
C TYR A 238 -0.68 -14.79 -12.49
N ILE A 239 -1.68 -15.67 -12.50
CA ILE A 239 -1.53 -17.12 -12.33
C ILE A 239 -0.57 -17.69 -13.39
N SER A 240 -0.61 -17.15 -14.61
CA SER A 240 0.30 -17.55 -15.71
C SER A 240 1.76 -17.18 -15.50
N ALA A 241 2.04 -16.20 -14.63
CA ALA A 241 3.40 -15.72 -14.33
C ALA A 241 3.97 -16.34 -13.04
N GLU A 242 3.18 -17.17 -12.34
CA GLU A 242 3.66 -17.83 -11.14
C GLU A 242 4.74 -18.83 -11.47
N ASP A 243 5.86 -18.73 -10.75
CA ASP A 243 6.78 -19.84 -10.67
C ASP A 243 6.10 -20.93 -9.84
N ALA A 244 5.81 -22.07 -10.48
CA ALA A 244 5.26 -23.24 -9.79
C ALA A 244 6.23 -23.80 -8.72
N GLY A 245 7.45 -23.24 -8.66
CA GLY A 245 8.52 -23.71 -7.82
C GLY A 245 9.05 -25.07 -8.30
N PRO A 246 10.08 -25.60 -7.64
CA PRO A 246 10.50 -26.97 -7.88
C PRO A 246 9.33 -27.92 -7.56
N SER A 247 9.06 -28.85 -8.46
CA SER A 247 8.06 -29.89 -8.19
C SER A 247 8.47 -30.65 -6.93
N LEU A 248 7.49 -30.99 -6.09
CA LEU A 248 7.70 -31.82 -4.91
C LEU A 248 8.34 -33.19 -5.25
N ALA A 249 8.19 -33.64 -6.50
CA ALA A 249 8.82 -34.84 -7.04
C ALA A 249 10.31 -34.65 -7.38
N ASP A 250 10.76 -33.42 -7.62
CA ASP A 250 12.14 -33.07 -7.95
C ASP A 250 12.99 -32.78 -6.70
N MET A 251 12.35 -32.65 -5.52
CA MET A 251 13.03 -32.40 -4.25
C MET A 251 13.46 -33.71 -3.58
N THR A 252 14.69 -33.74 -3.06
CA THR A 252 15.18 -34.85 -2.22
C THR A 252 14.46 -34.86 -0.86
N ASP A 253 14.46 -36.00 -0.17
CA ASP A 253 13.77 -36.11 1.13
C ASP A 253 14.39 -35.19 2.19
N GLU A 254 15.70 -34.97 2.16
CA GLU A 254 16.38 -34.00 3.03
C GLU A 254 15.94 -32.55 2.72
N GLU A 255 15.73 -32.20 1.44
CA GLU A 255 15.21 -30.87 1.07
C GLU A 255 13.75 -30.68 1.50
N LYS A 256 12.92 -31.73 1.39
CA LYS A 256 11.54 -31.70 1.89
C LYS A 256 11.50 -31.48 3.39
N GLU A 257 12.36 -32.13 4.17
CA GLU A 257 12.47 -31.91 5.61
C GLU A 257 12.88 -30.48 5.94
N ARG A 258 13.88 -29.91 5.23
CA ARG A 258 14.29 -28.51 5.43
C ARG A 258 13.17 -27.51 5.11
N GLU A 259 12.41 -27.71 4.03
CA GLU A 259 11.26 -26.84 3.73
C GLU A 259 10.14 -27.00 4.76
N ALA A 260 9.88 -28.22 5.24
CA ALA A 260 8.91 -28.46 6.31
C ALA A 260 9.32 -27.77 7.63
N GLU A 261 10.61 -27.76 7.98
CA GLU A 261 11.14 -27.02 9.12
C GLU A 261 10.97 -25.50 8.97
N LYS A 262 11.27 -24.94 7.79
CA LYS A 262 11.06 -23.52 7.50
C LYS A 262 9.58 -23.15 7.67
N LEU A 263 8.67 -23.95 7.12
CA LEU A 263 7.22 -23.76 7.25
C LEU A 263 6.79 -23.85 8.72
N PHE A 264 7.29 -24.81 9.49
CA PHE A 264 7.00 -24.94 10.91
C PHE A 264 7.35 -23.67 11.69
N VAL A 265 8.56 -23.12 11.46
CA VAL A 265 9.01 -21.87 12.09
C VAL A 265 8.13 -20.69 11.67
N LEU A 266 7.72 -20.63 10.39
CA LEU A 266 6.86 -19.56 9.90
C LEU A 266 5.48 -19.58 10.59
N PHE A 267 4.87 -20.76 10.73
CA PHE A 267 3.61 -20.92 11.47
C PHE A 267 3.75 -20.56 12.95
N GLU A 268 4.85 -20.90 13.62
CA GLU A 268 5.07 -20.47 15.01
C GLU A 268 5.20 -18.95 15.14
N ARG A 269 5.89 -18.30 14.20
CA ARG A 269 6.03 -16.84 14.18
C ARG A 269 4.68 -16.18 13.92
N LEU A 270 3.90 -16.69 12.96
CA LEU A 270 2.56 -16.21 12.68
C LEU A 270 1.63 -16.36 13.89
N LYS A 271 1.69 -17.49 14.60
CA LYS A 271 0.91 -17.69 15.82
C LYS A 271 1.29 -16.69 16.92
N LYS A 272 2.56 -16.28 16.99
CA LYS A 272 3.05 -15.29 17.98
C LYS A 272 2.60 -13.86 17.68
N THR A 273 2.29 -13.50 16.42
CA THR A 273 1.80 -12.15 16.10
C THR A 273 0.36 -11.91 16.57
N GLY A 274 -0.42 -12.97 16.81
CA GLY A 274 -1.77 -12.87 17.38
C GLY A 274 -2.84 -12.30 16.44
N VAL A 275 -2.48 -12.01 15.18
CA VAL A 275 -3.37 -11.45 14.15
C VAL A 275 -4.32 -12.52 13.59
N VAL A 276 -3.90 -13.79 13.56
CA VAL A 276 -4.71 -14.92 13.06
C VAL A 276 -4.47 -16.15 13.93
N ASP A 277 -5.53 -16.81 14.40
CA ASP A 277 -5.43 -18.11 15.10
C ASP A 277 -5.35 -19.25 14.08
N VAL A 278 -4.13 -19.56 13.64
CA VAL A 278 -3.90 -20.63 12.65
C VAL A 278 -3.30 -21.85 13.35
N GLU A 279 -4.01 -22.98 13.30
CA GLU A 279 -3.50 -24.27 13.76
C GLU A 279 -2.46 -24.77 12.75
N ASN A 280 -1.22 -25.01 13.21
CA ASN A 280 -0.14 -25.48 12.34
C ASN A 280 -0.55 -26.83 11.69
N PRO A 281 -0.57 -26.93 10.35
CA PRO A 281 -1.05 -28.11 9.64
C PRO A 281 -0.23 -29.38 9.96
N ILE A 282 1.06 -29.25 10.28
CA ILE A 282 1.92 -30.37 10.72
C ILE A 282 1.46 -30.87 12.10
N THR A 283 1.11 -29.94 12.99
CA THR A 283 0.60 -30.28 14.33
C THR A 283 -0.77 -30.94 14.24
N LYS A 284 -1.63 -30.44 13.34
CA LYS A 284 -2.93 -31.03 13.04
C LYS A 284 -2.81 -32.43 12.42
N ALA A 285 -1.93 -32.62 11.44
CA ALA A 285 -1.69 -33.93 10.81
C ALA A 285 -1.12 -34.96 11.81
N LYS A 286 -0.23 -34.53 12.72
CA LYS A 286 0.29 -35.38 13.80
C LYS A 286 -0.79 -35.79 14.80
N ARG A 287 -1.72 -34.87 15.10
CA ARG A 287 -2.89 -35.12 15.97
C ARG A 287 -3.93 -36.02 15.29
N GLU A 288 -4.12 -35.87 13.98
CA GLU A 288 -5.03 -36.69 13.16
C GLU A 288 -4.46 -38.08 12.82
N GLY A 289 -3.20 -38.37 13.20
CA GLY A 289 -2.55 -39.66 12.92
C GLY A 289 -2.26 -39.92 11.44
N LYS A 290 -2.24 -38.86 10.60
CA LYS A 290 -1.95 -38.92 9.15
C LYS A 290 -0.47 -38.76 8.81
N PHE A 291 0.41 -38.85 9.81
CA PHE A 291 1.85 -38.86 9.58
C PHE A 291 2.25 -40.25 9.09
N GLU A 292 2.39 -40.43 7.77
CA GLU A 292 3.13 -41.56 7.23
C GLU A 292 4.62 -41.33 7.52
N HIS A 293 5.19 -42.15 8.40
CA HIS A 293 6.63 -42.30 8.46
C HIS A 293 7.07 -42.90 7.13
N ILE A 294 7.83 -42.13 6.33
CA ILE A 294 8.59 -42.67 5.22
C ILE A 294 9.51 -43.74 5.85
N GLN A 295 9.17 -45.01 5.67
CA GLN A 295 10.07 -46.09 6.06
C GLN A 295 11.21 -46.09 5.06
N ASP A 296 12.42 -45.87 5.56
CA ASP A 296 13.66 -46.15 4.84
C ASP A 296 13.61 -47.63 4.39
N ASN A 297 13.25 -47.86 3.13
CA ASN A 297 13.48 -49.15 2.49
C ASN A 297 14.97 -49.22 2.13
N ASP A 298 15.80 -49.35 3.16
CA ASP A 298 17.14 -49.95 3.05
C ASP A 298 16.93 -51.43 2.70
N HIS A 299 16.81 -51.73 1.41
CA HIS A 299 17.17 -53.05 0.90
C HIS A 299 18.63 -53.02 0.47
N ASP A 300 19.51 -53.04 1.48
CA ASP A 300 20.78 -53.75 1.35
C ASP A 300 20.45 -55.22 1.07
N SER A 301 20.73 -55.65 -0.16
CA SER A 301 20.88 -57.06 -0.49
C SER A 301 22.23 -57.28 -1.15
N ASP A 302 23.29 -57.19 -0.35
CA ASP A 302 24.55 -57.88 -0.62
C ASP A 302 24.66 -59.04 0.38
N SER A 303 24.57 -60.28 -0.12
CA SER A 303 25.18 -61.49 0.45
C SER A 303 24.99 -62.69 -0.51
N ASP A 304 26.12 -63.14 -1.06
CA ASP A 304 26.48 -64.43 -1.70
C ASP A 304 25.89 -64.85 -3.07
#